data_AF-A0A512UCH8-F1
#
_entry.id   AF-A0A512UCH8-F1
#
_cell.length_a   1.000
_cell.length_b   1.000
_cell.length_c   1.000
_cell.angle_alpha   90.00
_cell.angle_beta   90.00
_cell.angle_gamma   90.00
#
_symmetry.space_group_name_H-M   'P 1'
#
loop_
_entity.id
_entity.type
_entity.pdbx_description
1 polymer ?
#
loop_
_entity_poly.entity_id
_entity_poly.type
_entity_poly.pdbx_seq_one_letter_code
_entity_poly.pdbx_strand_id
1 'polypeptide(L)'
;MLDTIKQAMKQSPAAKNDQYCFELLFSMNLLQLYMGETETISVLEDLKASYVDIFGNVDDDIDTSVVLTEIILSFVSRKSTLLKKLSNIVWESYMCAENAEGQLNINENCFKLLFDVLASRENEEGQKKLFEGEAEYQGESESGEGDDGDSEDNSSDGEDSSDSNSDKSDSEDEGTPTNAAKSNEMVEKETTIKLANALGIKGDYDGEVKFDDIDSDDDDQYESESMDDEQMMAIDDELAKIFKERRSALTENSTKQKNTEQLLAKEQMLLFKNRVLDLLDSFSKVQHNSIYNITFIRPIVSLINMTKDKNLGMKAHKLLKGRISKVKCSEEEVKRVYQTEEELAKFKNTLMELIKWLQLQAGSYSSNQAHGAACGQSCIIASKCLIAIDPESLPEIIQIYCSTLTTWASQPKNRIQAGLFFDFINWLSTKRTNQN
;
A
#
# COMPACT_ATOMS: atom_id res chain seq x y z
N MET A 1 -29.10 -3.67 -22.56
CA MET A 1 -27.74 -3.80 -22.00
C MET A 1 -27.12 -5.14 -22.42
N LEU A 2 -27.63 -6.28 -21.93
CA LEU A 2 -27.14 -7.61 -22.34
C LEU A 2 -27.22 -7.88 -23.85
N ASP A 3 -28.24 -7.39 -24.54
CA ASP A 3 -28.38 -7.61 -26.00
C ASP A 3 -27.40 -6.78 -26.84
N THR A 4 -27.02 -5.59 -26.36
CA THR A 4 -26.02 -4.73 -27.01
C THR A 4 -24.62 -5.35 -26.89
N ILE A 5 -24.31 -5.90 -25.71
CA ILE A 5 -23.07 -6.64 -25.44
C ILE A 5 -23.05 -7.92 -26.29
N LYS A 6 -24.15 -8.69 -26.35
CA LYS A 6 -24.26 -9.91 -27.20
C LYS A 6 -24.15 -9.64 -28.70
N GLN A 7 -24.56 -8.46 -29.19
CA GLN A 7 -24.40 -8.09 -30.59
C GLN A 7 -22.96 -7.71 -30.95
N ALA A 8 -22.25 -7.02 -30.05
CA ALA A 8 -20.83 -6.70 -30.22
C ALA A 8 -19.93 -7.95 -30.13
N MET A 9 -20.30 -8.94 -29.30
CA MET A 9 -19.60 -10.24 -29.17
C MET A 9 -19.49 -11.06 -30.48
N LYS A 10 -20.31 -10.79 -31.51
CA LYS A 10 -20.36 -11.64 -32.72
C LYS A 10 -19.32 -11.31 -33.80
N GLN A 11 -18.53 -10.25 -33.66
CA GLN A 11 -17.85 -9.67 -34.82
C GLN A 11 -16.34 -9.98 -34.99
N SER A 12 -15.61 -10.57 -34.04
CA SER A 12 -14.17 -10.87 -34.24
C SER A 12 -13.66 -12.15 -33.56
N PRO A 13 -13.11 -13.15 -34.30
CA PRO A 13 -12.62 -14.40 -33.74
C PRO A 13 -11.24 -14.31 -33.06
N ALA A 14 -10.46 -13.25 -33.28
CA ALA A 14 -9.17 -13.00 -32.60
C ALA A 14 -9.36 -12.36 -31.21
N ALA A 15 -10.49 -11.68 -30.99
CA ALA A 15 -10.84 -10.98 -29.77
C ALA A 15 -11.52 -11.85 -28.70
N LYS A 16 -11.56 -13.18 -28.86
CA LYS A 16 -12.36 -14.05 -27.97
C LYS A 16 -11.89 -14.04 -26.52
N ASN A 17 -10.57 -14.01 -26.28
CA ASN A 17 -10.02 -13.97 -24.93
C ASN A 17 -10.23 -12.59 -24.29
N ASP A 18 -10.04 -11.53 -25.07
CA ASP A 18 -10.25 -10.15 -24.66
C ASP A 18 -11.72 -9.91 -24.29
N GLN A 19 -12.63 -10.36 -25.14
CA GLN A 19 -14.08 -10.32 -24.92
C GLN A 19 -14.48 -11.12 -23.67
N TYR A 20 -13.84 -12.26 -23.41
CA TYR A 20 -14.09 -13.04 -22.21
C TYR A 20 -13.62 -12.32 -20.94
N CYS A 21 -12.50 -11.58 -21.00
CA CYS A 21 -12.05 -10.74 -19.88
C CYS A 21 -13.06 -9.65 -19.55
N PHE A 22 -13.59 -8.96 -20.58
CA PHE A 22 -14.66 -7.99 -20.39
C PHE A 22 -15.95 -8.63 -19.89
N GLU A 23 -16.33 -9.81 -20.39
CA GLU A 23 -17.50 -10.55 -19.90
C GLU A 23 -17.39 -10.87 -18.41
N LEU A 24 -16.20 -11.30 -17.96
CA LEU A 24 -15.95 -11.55 -16.55
C LEU A 24 -16.02 -10.26 -15.70
N LEU A 25 -15.44 -9.15 -16.18
CA LEU A 25 -15.52 -7.86 -15.51
C LEU A 25 -16.98 -7.36 -15.40
N PHE A 26 -17.76 -7.43 -16.49
CA PHE A 26 -19.17 -7.06 -16.47
C PHE A 26 -19.98 -7.96 -15.54
N SER A 27 -19.74 -9.27 -15.56
CA SER A 27 -20.43 -10.22 -14.70
C SER A 27 -20.16 -9.95 -13.22
N MET A 28 -18.91 -9.62 -12.87
CA MET A 28 -18.54 -9.29 -11.50
C MET A 28 -19.16 -7.96 -11.03
N ASN A 29 -19.09 -6.91 -11.85
CA ASN A 29 -19.74 -5.64 -11.54
C ASN A 29 -21.26 -5.80 -11.42
N LEU A 30 -21.90 -6.62 -12.26
CA LEU A 30 -23.33 -6.89 -12.11
C LEU A 30 -23.65 -7.61 -10.79
N LEU A 31 -22.81 -8.55 -10.36
CA LEU A 31 -22.96 -9.23 -9.07
C LEU A 31 -22.82 -8.25 -7.91
N GLN A 32 -21.84 -7.34 -7.95
CA GLN A 32 -21.65 -6.28 -6.95
C GLN A 32 -22.85 -5.32 -6.90
N LEU A 33 -23.42 -4.98 -8.06
CA LEU A 33 -24.64 -4.18 -8.13
C LEU A 33 -25.82 -4.89 -7.46
N TYR A 34 -25.98 -6.20 -7.68
CA TYR A 34 -27.00 -7.00 -6.99
C TYR A 34 -26.77 -7.11 -5.48
N MET A 35 -25.52 -7.04 -5.03
CA MET A 35 -25.16 -6.95 -3.61
C MET A 35 -25.41 -5.56 -3.00
N GLY A 36 -25.86 -4.57 -3.78
CA GLY A 36 -26.21 -3.24 -3.29
C GLY A 36 -25.03 -2.26 -3.18
N GLU A 37 -23.89 -2.57 -3.81
CA GLU A 37 -22.71 -1.72 -3.77
C GLU A 37 -22.87 -0.53 -4.75
N THR A 38 -22.99 0.69 -4.21
CA THR A 38 -23.37 1.91 -4.96
C THR A 38 -22.28 2.42 -5.91
N GLU A 39 -21.00 2.25 -5.55
CA GLU A 39 -19.85 2.63 -6.39
C GLU A 39 -19.79 1.87 -7.72
N THR A 40 -20.42 0.70 -7.77
CA THR A 40 -20.40 -0.20 -8.93
C THR A 40 -21.03 0.40 -10.18
N ILE A 41 -21.97 1.34 -10.02
CA ILE A 41 -22.64 1.98 -11.15
C ILE A 41 -21.63 2.81 -11.96
N SER A 42 -20.78 3.58 -11.29
CA SER A 42 -19.72 4.36 -11.94
C SER A 42 -18.74 3.44 -12.66
N VAL A 43 -18.26 2.39 -11.98
CA VAL A 43 -17.34 1.41 -12.57
C VAL A 43 -17.94 0.71 -13.79
N LEU A 44 -19.25 0.44 -13.78
CA LEU A 44 -19.96 -0.18 -14.91
C LEU A 44 -20.06 0.79 -16.11
N GLU A 45 -20.24 2.08 -15.86
CA GLU A 45 -20.25 3.12 -16.89
C GLU A 45 -18.86 3.28 -17.53
N ASP A 46 -17.80 3.34 -16.72
CA ASP A 46 -16.41 3.42 -17.18
C ASP A 46 -16.00 2.16 -17.96
N LEU A 47 -16.41 0.98 -17.49
CA LEU A 47 -16.17 -0.29 -18.18
C LEU A 47 -16.93 -0.37 -19.51
N LYS A 48 -18.13 0.20 -19.58
CA LYS A 48 -18.91 0.27 -20.82
C LYS A 48 -18.26 1.23 -21.81
N ALA A 49 -17.80 2.40 -21.37
CA ALA A 49 -17.07 3.34 -22.22
C ALA A 49 -15.82 2.66 -22.79
N SER A 50 -15.02 2.04 -21.93
CA SER A 50 -13.84 1.24 -22.29
C SER A 50 -14.15 0.15 -23.33
N TYR A 51 -15.25 -0.57 -23.14
CA TYR A 51 -15.67 -1.62 -24.08
C TYR A 51 -16.07 -1.05 -25.45
N VAL A 52 -16.80 0.07 -25.47
CA VAL A 52 -17.23 0.72 -26.72
C VAL A 52 -16.05 1.33 -27.46
N ASP A 53 -15.06 1.88 -26.76
CA ASP A 53 -13.83 2.40 -27.36
C ASP A 53 -13.05 1.26 -28.03
N ILE A 54 -12.72 0.20 -27.28
CA ILE A 54 -11.92 -0.94 -27.77
C ILE A 54 -12.61 -1.73 -28.89
N PHE A 55 -13.92 -1.99 -28.79
CA PHE A 55 -14.63 -2.86 -29.74
C PHE A 55 -15.55 -2.11 -30.71
N GLY A 56 -15.78 -0.83 -30.50
CA GLY A 56 -16.63 0.02 -31.34
C GLY A 56 -15.86 0.82 -32.39
N ASN A 57 -14.52 0.79 -32.40
CA ASN A 57 -13.66 1.59 -33.27
C ASN A 57 -14.01 3.08 -33.21
N VAL A 58 -14.30 3.57 -32.01
CA VAL A 58 -14.44 5.01 -31.74
C VAL A 58 -13.06 5.48 -31.34
N ASP A 59 -12.56 6.54 -31.98
CA ASP A 59 -11.23 7.10 -31.71
C ASP A 59 -11.41 8.18 -30.64
N ASP A 60 -11.69 7.77 -29.39
CA ASP A 60 -11.74 8.69 -28.26
C ASP A 60 -10.32 8.85 -27.67
N ASP A 61 -9.96 10.08 -27.31
CA ASP A 61 -8.64 10.46 -26.73
C ASP A 61 -8.39 9.85 -25.32
N ILE A 62 -9.26 8.94 -24.87
CA ILE A 62 -9.22 8.33 -23.53
C ILE A 62 -8.41 7.05 -23.62
N ASP A 63 -7.33 7.00 -22.85
CA ASP A 63 -6.47 5.83 -22.77
C ASP A 63 -7.17 4.70 -22.00
N THR A 64 -7.92 3.87 -22.73
CA THR A 64 -8.72 2.79 -22.15
C THR A 64 -7.89 1.80 -21.32
N SER A 65 -6.60 1.64 -21.61
CA SER A 65 -5.70 0.79 -20.81
C SER A 65 -5.49 1.33 -19.38
N VAL A 66 -5.51 2.65 -19.22
CA VAL A 66 -5.39 3.34 -17.93
C VAL A 66 -6.67 3.14 -17.13
N VAL A 67 -7.84 3.36 -17.74
CA VAL A 67 -9.15 3.15 -17.09
C VAL A 67 -9.28 1.70 -16.58
N LEU A 68 -8.91 0.72 -17.40
CA LEU A 68 -8.93 -0.69 -16.97
C LEU A 68 -7.94 -0.98 -15.84
N THR A 69 -6.79 -0.32 -15.83
CA THR A 69 -5.82 -0.44 -14.72
C THR A 69 -6.39 0.13 -13.43
N GLU A 70 -7.12 1.25 -13.47
CA GLU A 70 -7.80 1.83 -12.31
C GLU A 70 -8.91 0.91 -11.76
N ILE A 71 -9.70 0.29 -12.65
CA ILE A 71 -10.71 -0.71 -12.26
C ILE A 71 -10.04 -1.93 -11.60
N ILE A 72 -8.94 -2.42 -12.17
CA ILE A 72 -8.16 -3.52 -11.57
C ILE A 72 -7.61 -3.12 -10.19
N LEU A 73 -7.09 -1.90 -10.06
CA LEU A 73 -6.60 -1.38 -8.79
C LEU A 73 -7.72 -1.26 -7.73
N SER A 74 -8.91 -0.80 -8.12
CA SER A 74 -10.06 -0.70 -7.21
C SER A 74 -10.54 -2.08 -6.74
N PHE A 75 -10.48 -3.09 -7.59
CA PHE A 75 -10.79 -4.47 -7.21
C PHE A 75 -9.72 -5.08 -6.30
N VAL A 76 -8.47 -4.76 -6.57
CA VAL A 76 -7.31 -5.28 -5.85
C VAL A 76 -7.15 -4.61 -4.47
N SER A 77 -7.65 -3.40 -4.26
CA SER A 77 -7.62 -2.75 -2.94
C SER A 77 -8.58 -3.37 -1.92
N ARG A 78 -9.69 -3.95 -2.39
CA ARG A 78 -10.74 -4.55 -1.54
C ARG A 78 -10.30 -5.91 -0.97
N LYS A 79 -10.67 -6.23 0.27
CA LYS A 79 -10.33 -7.51 0.95
C LYS A 79 -11.09 -8.74 0.39
N SER A 80 -11.29 -8.85 -0.93
CA SER A 80 -11.95 -9.99 -1.59
C SER A 80 -10.97 -10.88 -2.34
N THR A 81 -11.06 -12.20 -2.12
CA THR A 81 -10.25 -13.20 -2.84
C THR A 81 -10.74 -13.41 -4.27
N LEU A 82 -12.05 -13.29 -4.50
CA LEU A 82 -12.66 -13.39 -5.83
C LEU A 82 -12.21 -12.22 -6.71
N LEU A 83 -12.32 -10.98 -6.21
CA LEU A 83 -11.87 -9.78 -6.93
C LEU A 83 -10.37 -9.85 -7.23
N LYS A 84 -9.56 -10.33 -6.28
CA LYS A 84 -8.13 -10.57 -6.51
C LYS A 84 -7.89 -11.56 -7.66
N LYS A 85 -8.58 -12.71 -7.66
CA LYS A 85 -8.41 -13.72 -8.71
C LYS A 85 -8.84 -13.20 -10.08
N LEU A 86 -9.99 -12.54 -10.15
CA LEU A 86 -10.50 -11.92 -11.37
C LEU A 86 -9.50 -10.88 -11.92
N SER A 87 -9.04 -9.98 -11.05
CA SER A 87 -8.07 -8.94 -11.41
C SER A 87 -6.78 -9.53 -11.98
N ASN A 88 -6.26 -10.59 -11.35
CA ASN A 88 -5.08 -11.29 -11.86
C ASN A 88 -5.32 -11.95 -13.22
N ILE A 89 -6.49 -12.55 -13.44
CA ILE A 89 -6.83 -13.15 -14.74
C ILE A 89 -6.83 -12.07 -15.80
N VAL A 90 -7.61 -10.99 -15.61
CA VAL A 90 -7.71 -9.89 -16.57
C VAL A 90 -6.34 -9.24 -16.81
N TRP A 91 -5.57 -9.02 -15.76
CA TRP A 91 -4.23 -8.46 -15.87
C TRP A 91 -3.30 -9.35 -16.69
N GLU A 92 -3.25 -10.65 -16.40
CA GLU A 92 -2.34 -11.58 -17.07
C GLU A 92 -2.76 -11.88 -18.52
N SER A 93 -4.05 -12.13 -18.75
CA SER A 93 -4.55 -12.59 -20.04
C SER A 93 -4.90 -11.46 -21.02
N TYR A 94 -5.12 -10.24 -20.53
CA TYR A 94 -5.49 -9.11 -21.39
C TYR A 94 -4.49 -7.96 -21.32
N MET A 95 -4.15 -7.44 -20.14
CA MET A 95 -3.24 -6.29 -20.02
C MET A 95 -1.79 -6.66 -20.38
N CYS A 96 -1.30 -7.82 -19.92
CA CYS A 96 0.07 -8.28 -20.14
C CYS A 96 0.26 -9.03 -21.46
N ALA A 97 -0.83 -9.45 -22.11
CA ALA A 97 -0.80 -10.17 -23.37
C ALA A 97 -0.57 -9.21 -24.55
N GLU A 98 0.10 -9.70 -25.59
CA GLU A 98 0.16 -8.99 -26.87
C GLU A 98 -1.21 -9.10 -27.57
N ASN A 99 -1.72 -7.98 -28.06
CA ASN A 99 -2.95 -7.95 -28.84
C ASN A 99 -2.77 -8.62 -30.22
N ALA A 100 -3.85 -8.72 -31.00
CA ALA A 100 -3.82 -9.34 -32.32
C ALA A 100 -2.83 -8.70 -33.31
N GLU A 101 -2.35 -7.48 -33.01
CA GLU A 101 -1.39 -6.72 -33.80
C GLU A 101 0.06 -6.83 -33.26
N GLY A 102 0.27 -7.61 -32.20
CA GLY A 102 1.58 -7.83 -31.57
C GLY A 102 2.04 -6.67 -30.68
N GLN A 103 1.14 -5.78 -30.27
CA GLN A 103 1.42 -4.67 -29.37
C GLN A 103 0.94 -4.99 -27.95
N LEU A 104 1.64 -4.43 -26.95
CA LEU A 104 1.20 -4.53 -25.56
C LEU A 104 0.02 -3.60 -25.33
N ASN A 105 -1.03 -4.11 -24.68
CA ASN A 105 -2.18 -3.30 -24.27
C ASN A 105 -1.82 -2.36 -23.11
N ILE A 106 -0.77 -2.67 -22.34
CA ILE A 106 -0.29 -1.88 -21.23
C ILE A 106 0.74 -0.83 -21.66
N ASN A 107 0.66 0.36 -21.08
CA ASN A 107 1.59 1.45 -21.35
C ASN A 107 2.27 1.98 -20.06
N GLU A 108 3.11 3.00 -20.22
CA GLU A 108 3.85 3.61 -19.11
C GLU A 108 2.92 4.24 -18.06
N ASN A 109 1.77 4.78 -18.46
CA ASN A 109 0.83 5.43 -17.54
C ASN A 109 0.14 4.40 -16.63
N CYS A 110 -0.21 3.21 -17.16
CA CYS A 110 -0.68 2.09 -16.34
C CYS A 110 0.33 1.72 -15.24
N PHE A 111 1.63 1.68 -15.57
CA PHE A 111 2.67 1.39 -14.58
C PHE A 111 2.84 2.52 -13.56
N LYS A 112 2.68 3.78 -13.96
CA LYS A 112 2.70 4.92 -13.03
C LYS A 112 1.64 4.77 -11.94
N LEU A 113 0.41 4.39 -12.30
CA LEU A 113 -0.65 4.10 -11.32
C LEU A 113 -0.21 3.02 -10.30
N LEU A 114 0.40 1.93 -10.77
CA LEU A 114 0.94 0.90 -9.88
C LEU A 114 2.07 1.45 -8.98
N PHE A 115 2.97 2.27 -9.53
CA PHE A 115 4.08 2.84 -8.79
C PHE A 115 3.63 3.86 -7.74
N ASP A 116 2.60 4.64 -8.02
CA ASP A 116 2.02 5.60 -7.09
C ASP A 116 1.43 4.89 -5.86
N VAL A 117 0.78 3.74 -6.06
CA VAL A 117 0.36 2.86 -4.95
C VAL A 117 1.55 2.37 -4.14
N LEU A 118 2.67 1.97 -4.77
CA LEU A 118 3.85 1.53 -4.04
C LEU A 118 4.54 2.67 -3.26
N ALA A 119 4.53 3.89 -3.82
CA ALA A 119 5.13 5.09 -3.25
C ALA A 119 4.31 5.71 -2.11
N SER A 120 3.02 5.42 -2.03
CA SER A 120 2.14 5.87 -0.95
C SER A 120 2.61 5.39 0.45
N ARG A 121 2.28 6.15 1.50
CA ARG A 121 2.66 5.80 2.88
C ARG A 121 1.76 4.71 3.47
N GLU A 122 2.32 3.85 4.31
CA GLU A 122 1.60 2.77 5.02
C GLU A 122 0.86 3.31 6.25
N ASN A 123 0.03 4.33 6.06
CA ASN A 123 -0.74 5.00 7.09
C ASN A 123 -2.10 5.46 6.55
N GLU A 124 -2.95 5.96 7.44
CA GLU A 124 -4.29 6.49 7.12
C GLU A 124 -4.22 7.61 6.06
N GLU A 125 -3.23 8.50 6.15
CA GLU A 125 -2.99 9.57 5.17
C GLU A 125 -2.73 9.03 3.75
N GLY A 126 -1.92 7.98 3.63
CA GLY A 126 -1.64 7.32 2.35
C GLY A 126 -2.86 6.59 1.79
N GLN A 127 -3.72 6.04 2.65
CA GLN A 127 -4.98 5.44 2.24
C GLN A 127 -5.96 6.50 1.72
N LYS A 128 -6.19 7.56 2.48
CA LYS A 128 -7.09 8.67 2.08
C LYS A 128 -6.66 9.29 0.76
N LYS A 129 -5.35 9.52 0.57
CA LYS A 129 -4.80 10.03 -0.70
C LYS A 129 -5.14 9.16 -1.92
N LEU A 130 -5.24 7.84 -1.76
CA LEU A 130 -5.52 6.93 -2.87
C LEU A 130 -7.02 6.69 -3.12
N PHE A 131 -7.88 6.89 -2.12
CA PHE A 131 -9.30 6.51 -2.21
C PHE A 131 -10.28 7.69 -2.11
N GLU A 132 -9.92 8.81 -1.50
CA GLU A 132 -10.85 9.94 -1.27
C GLU A 132 -10.72 11.08 -2.31
N GLY A 133 -9.78 10.99 -3.25
CA GLY A 133 -9.63 11.97 -4.34
C GLY A 133 -9.16 13.35 -3.86
N GLU A 134 -8.51 14.09 -4.75
CA GLU A 134 -7.90 15.40 -4.46
C GLU A 134 -8.93 16.52 -4.14
N ALA A 135 -10.23 16.25 -4.28
CA ALA A 135 -11.31 17.26 -4.20
C ALA A 135 -11.82 17.57 -2.78
N GLU A 136 -11.54 16.72 -1.78
CA GLU A 136 -11.85 17.00 -0.36
C GLU A 136 -10.65 17.52 0.44
N TYR A 137 -9.50 17.71 -0.21
CA TYR A 137 -8.30 18.26 0.42
C TYR A 137 -8.37 19.79 0.55
N GLN A 138 -9.32 20.31 1.34
CA GLN A 138 -9.15 21.59 2.02
C GLN A 138 -8.60 21.31 3.41
N GLY A 139 -7.31 21.58 3.59
CA GLY A 139 -6.58 21.24 4.80
C GLY A 139 -7.19 21.81 6.08
N GLU A 140 -7.63 20.93 6.96
CA GLU A 140 -7.54 21.15 8.40
C GLU A 140 -6.17 20.68 8.87
N SER A 141 -5.15 21.48 8.54
CA SER A 141 -3.87 21.43 9.26
C SER A 141 -3.98 22.36 10.46
N GLU A 142 -4.42 21.82 11.60
CA GLU A 142 -4.07 22.41 12.89
C GLU A 142 -3.58 21.34 13.88
N SER A 143 -2.29 21.44 14.17
CA SER A 143 -1.62 21.13 15.45
C SER A 143 -1.51 19.67 15.92
N GLY A 144 -0.27 19.18 15.88
CA GLY A 144 0.16 17.97 16.58
C GLY A 144 1.63 17.62 16.36
N GLU A 145 2.54 18.60 16.52
CA GLU A 145 3.95 18.27 16.77
C GLU A 145 4.04 17.56 18.13
N GLY A 146 4.68 16.38 18.17
CA GLY A 146 5.06 15.76 19.44
C GLY A 146 5.30 14.26 19.39
N ASP A 147 6.58 13.91 19.39
CA ASP A 147 7.19 12.74 20.05
C ASP A 147 7.30 11.42 19.26
N ASP A 148 8.39 11.35 18.50
CA ASP A 148 9.01 10.11 18.01
C ASP A 148 9.75 9.45 19.20
N GLY A 149 8.97 8.74 20.02
CA GLY A 149 9.44 7.98 21.18
C GLY A 149 10.15 6.70 20.76
N ASP A 150 11.48 6.83 20.61
CA ASP A 150 12.47 5.78 20.56
C ASP A 150 12.15 4.62 21.53
N SER A 151 12.10 3.40 21.01
CA SER A 151 12.07 2.18 21.81
C SER A 151 12.95 1.16 21.13
N GLU A 152 14.23 1.19 21.53
CA GLU A 152 15.16 0.10 21.36
C GLU A 152 14.59 -1.16 22.04
N ASP A 153 14.29 -2.19 21.26
CA ASP A 153 14.20 -3.55 21.79
C ASP A 153 15.23 -4.45 21.10
N ASN A 154 16.30 -4.68 21.86
CA ASN A 154 17.28 -5.71 21.62
C ASN A 154 16.64 -7.07 21.92
N SER A 155 16.45 -7.89 20.89
CA SER A 155 16.44 -9.34 21.10
C SER A 155 17.15 -10.09 19.99
N SER A 156 18.27 -10.66 20.41
CA SER A 156 19.20 -11.52 19.70
C SER A 156 18.70 -12.97 19.70
N ASP A 157 18.57 -13.50 18.48
CA ASP A 157 19.01 -14.82 18.02
C ASP A 157 18.29 -16.11 18.45
N GLY A 158 18.12 -17.00 17.47
CA GLY A 158 17.58 -18.35 17.62
C GLY A 158 16.84 -18.88 16.40
N GLU A 159 17.57 -19.29 15.36
CA GLU A 159 17.07 -20.17 14.29
C GLU A 159 16.53 -21.50 14.85
N ASP A 160 15.35 -21.97 14.41
CA ASP A 160 15.22 -23.19 13.58
C ASP A 160 13.74 -23.42 13.16
N SER A 161 13.64 -24.02 11.99
CA SER A 161 12.50 -24.36 11.15
C SER A 161 11.55 -25.43 11.75
N SER A 162 10.24 -25.26 11.59
CA SER A 162 9.40 -26.28 10.94
C SER A 162 7.95 -25.85 10.73
N ASP A 163 7.54 -26.07 9.49
CA ASP A 163 6.22 -26.16 8.87
C ASP A 163 5.14 -26.85 9.73
N SER A 164 3.93 -26.27 9.82
CA SER A 164 2.68 -26.98 9.49
C SER A 164 1.45 -26.07 9.51
N ASN A 165 0.63 -26.23 8.48
CA ASN A 165 -0.68 -25.65 8.25
C ASN A 165 -1.64 -25.69 9.45
N SER A 166 -2.42 -24.62 9.63
CA SER A 166 -3.79 -24.77 10.13
C SER A 166 -4.70 -23.71 9.52
N ASP A 167 -5.61 -24.19 8.67
CA ASP A 167 -6.88 -23.55 8.33
C ASP A 167 -7.54 -22.99 9.59
N LYS A 168 -7.90 -21.71 9.56
CA LYS A 168 -8.94 -21.18 10.45
C LYS A 168 -9.97 -20.43 9.63
N SER A 169 -11.16 -21.00 9.73
CA SER A 169 -12.45 -20.58 9.20
C SER A 169 -12.74 -19.11 9.42
N ASP A 170 -13.12 -18.47 8.33
CA ASP A 170 -13.69 -17.14 8.22
C ASP A 170 -15.10 -17.16 8.86
N SER A 171 -15.28 -16.40 9.94
CA SER A 171 -16.60 -16.06 10.46
C SER A 171 -16.86 -14.62 10.08
N GLU A 172 -17.73 -14.45 9.09
CA GLU A 172 -18.40 -13.20 8.78
C GLU A 172 -19.15 -12.71 10.03
N ASP A 173 -18.78 -11.54 10.54
CA ASP A 173 -19.61 -10.80 11.50
C ASP A 173 -20.00 -9.47 10.87
N GLU A 174 -21.26 -9.43 10.45
CA GLU A 174 -21.93 -8.23 9.99
C GLU A 174 -22.13 -7.23 11.14
N GLY A 175 -21.77 -5.97 10.89
CA GLY A 175 -22.59 -4.83 11.29
C GLY A 175 -22.95 -4.66 12.77
N THR A 176 -22.10 -5.09 13.71
CA THR A 176 -22.32 -4.75 15.12
C THR A 176 -21.85 -3.33 15.42
N PRO A 177 -22.62 -2.53 16.21
CA PRO A 177 -22.19 -1.20 16.62
C PRO A 177 -20.87 -1.35 17.37
N THR A 178 -19.90 -0.50 17.02
CA THR A 178 -18.52 -0.58 17.48
C THR A 178 -18.46 -0.83 19.00
N ASN A 179 -17.69 -1.84 19.43
CA ASN A 179 -17.44 -2.13 20.84
C ASN A 179 -16.98 -0.88 21.63
N ALA A 180 -16.45 0.14 20.95
CA ALA A 180 -16.08 1.43 21.49
C ALA A 180 -17.28 2.31 21.91
N ALA A 181 -18.38 2.33 21.16
CA ALA A 181 -19.59 3.08 21.53
C ALA A 181 -20.20 2.52 22.82
N LYS A 182 -20.25 1.18 22.93
CA LYS A 182 -20.67 0.48 24.16
C LYS A 182 -19.70 0.74 25.33
N SER A 183 -18.40 0.83 25.06
CA SER A 183 -17.40 1.11 26.10
C SER A 183 -17.50 2.54 26.63
N ASN A 184 -17.74 3.54 25.78
CA ASN A 184 -17.96 4.92 26.21
C ASN A 184 -19.27 5.06 27.00
N GLU A 185 -20.34 4.38 26.58
CA GLU A 185 -21.61 4.34 27.32
C GLU A 185 -21.45 3.69 28.71
N MET A 186 -20.61 2.65 28.83
CA MET A 186 -20.26 2.04 30.12
C MET A 186 -19.47 2.98 31.02
N VAL A 187 -18.48 3.71 30.47
CA VAL A 187 -17.73 4.73 31.22
C VAL A 187 -18.65 5.85 31.70
N GLU A 188 -19.61 6.27 30.88
CA GLU A 188 -20.60 7.27 31.29
C GLU A 188 -21.46 6.77 32.45
N LYS A 189 -22.02 5.55 32.37
CA LYS A 189 -22.80 4.94 33.45
C LYS A 189 -22.00 4.82 34.74
N GLU A 190 -20.75 4.35 34.68
CA GLU A 190 -19.88 4.23 35.86
C GLU A 190 -19.55 5.59 36.49
N THR A 191 -19.30 6.62 35.67
CA THR A 191 -19.02 7.97 36.18
C THR A 191 -20.25 8.60 36.83
N THR A 192 -21.45 8.36 36.30
CA THR A 192 -22.71 8.83 36.87
C THR A 192 -22.99 8.17 38.22
N ILE A 193 -22.71 6.87 38.35
CA ILE A 193 -22.86 6.13 39.63
C ILE A 193 -21.87 6.65 40.68
N LYS A 194 -20.60 6.85 40.31
CA LYS A 194 -19.57 7.41 41.21
C LYS A 194 -19.91 8.85 41.64
N LEU A 195 -20.44 9.66 40.72
CA LEU A 195 -20.86 11.03 40.99
C LEU A 195 -22.06 11.09 41.96
N ALA A 196 -23.06 10.23 41.76
CA ALA A 196 -24.22 10.15 42.65
C ALA A 196 -23.84 9.71 44.07
N ASN A 197 -22.90 8.77 44.19
CA ASN A 197 -22.37 8.32 45.48
C ASN A 197 -21.56 9.41 46.21
N ALA A 198 -20.72 10.17 45.50
CA ALA A 198 -19.94 11.27 46.07
C ALA A 198 -20.83 12.44 46.53
N LEU A 199 -21.99 12.64 45.89
CA LEU A 199 -22.98 13.65 46.24
C LEU A 199 -23.98 13.18 47.32
N GLY A 200 -23.85 11.96 47.83
CA GLY A 200 -24.67 11.43 48.93
C GLY A 200 -26.15 11.20 48.59
N ILE A 201 -26.50 11.16 47.30
CA ILE A 201 -27.87 10.87 46.85
C ILE A 201 -28.10 9.37 47.06
N LYS A 202 -29.14 8.98 47.82
CA LYS A 202 -29.46 7.57 48.10
C LYS A 202 -30.48 7.04 47.09
N GLY A 203 -30.09 6.05 46.29
CA GLY A 203 -30.95 5.33 45.34
C GLY A 203 -30.18 4.23 44.58
N ASP A 204 -30.88 3.21 44.09
CA ASP A 204 -30.29 2.22 43.17
C ASP A 204 -30.16 2.87 41.78
N TYR A 205 -28.95 3.34 41.43
CA TYR A 205 -28.69 4.04 40.17
C TYR A 205 -28.23 3.08 39.06
N ASP A 206 -29.04 2.91 38.01
CA ASP A 206 -28.69 2.17 36.78
C ASP A 206 -28.10 3.10 35.69
N GLY A 207 -27.45 4.20 36.10
CA GLY A 207 -26.82 5.16 35.19
C GLY A 207 -27.70 6.31 34.70
N GLU A 208 -28.97 6.42 35.14
CA GLU A 208 -29.84 7.58 34.93
C GLU A 208 -30.26 8.17 36.28
N VAL A 209 -30.01 9.47 36.49
CA VAL A 209 -30.44 10.19 37.71
C VAL A 209 -31.85 10.71 37.45
N LYS A 210 -32.87 10.08 38.04
CA LYS A 210 -34.24 10.59 38.01
C LYS A 210 -34.38 11.70 39.05
N PHE A 211 -34.57 12.93 38.58
CA PHE A 211 -34.73 14.11 39.44
C PHE A 211 -36.09 14.13 40.19
N ASP A 212 -37.02 13.25 39.81
CA ASP A 212 -38.38 13.17 40.36
C ASP A 212 -38.45 12.56 41.77
N ASP A 213 -37.39 11.88 42.25
CA ASP A 213 -37.36 11.26 43.59
C ASP A 213 -36.77 12.19 44.69
N ILE A 214 -36.41 13.45 44.35
CA ILE A 214 -35.91 14.45 45.32
C ILE A 214 -37.05 15.25 45.99
N ASP A 215 -38.28 15.16 45.48
CA ASP A 215 -39.47 15.73 46.15
C ASP A 215 -40.16 14.64 46.99
N SER A 216 -39.52 14.24 48.10
CA SER A 216 -40.25 13.64 49.22
C SER A 216 -40.49 14.70 50.27
N ASP A 217 -41.71 15.24 50.25
CA ASP A 217 -42.35 15.93 51.37
C ASP A 217 -42.28 15.04 52.63
N ASP A 218 -41.32 15.29 53.52
CA ASP A 218 -41.43 14.97 54.93
C ASP A 218 -40.81 16.12 55.75
N ASP A 219 -41.68 17.04 56.15
CA ASP A 219 -41.48 17.96 57.27
C ASP A 219 -41.21 17.09 58.52
N ASP A 220 -39.95 16.92 58.90
CA ASP A 220 -39.48 17.14 60.27
C ASP A 220 -38.00 16.73 60.41
N GLN A 221 -37.23 17.66 60.98
CA GLN A 221 -35.86 17.51 61.46
C GLN A 221 -34.74 17.71 60.43
N TYR A 222 -34.65 18.95 59.92
CA TYR A 222 -33.37 19.56 59.53
C TYR A 222 -32.44 19.64 60.75
N GLU A 223 -31.81 18.54 61.13
CA GLU A 223 -30.44 18.61 61.65
C GLU A 223 -29.56 19.03 60.47
N SER A 224 -29.57 20.33 60.20
CA SER A 224 -28.44 21.02 59.58
C SER A 224 -27.26 20.85 60.53
N GLU A 225 -26.63 19.66 60.53
CA GLU A 225 -25.18 19.62 60.64
C GLU A 225 -24.69 20.49 59.49
N SER A 226 -24.40 21.75 59.80
CA SER A 226 -23.71 22.64 58.89
C SER A 226 -22.51 21.87 58.38
N MET A 227 -22.55 21.44 57.11
CA MET A 227 -21.39 20.81 56.48
C MET A 227 -20.19 21.68 56.81
N ASP A 228 -19.25 21.11 57.54
CA ASP A 228 -18.04 21.80 57.95
C ASP A 228 -17.29 22.20 56.66
N ASP A 229 -16.66 23.38 56.61
CA ASP A 229 -15.94 23.85 55.42
C ASP A 229 -14.90 22.81 54.95
N GLU A 230 -14.41 21.98 55.88
CA GLU A 230 -13.50 20.85 55.61
C GLU A 230 -14.16 19.66 54.90
N GLN A 231 -15.44 19.38 55.16
CA GLN A 231 -16.21 18.36 54.43
C GLN A 231 -16.56 18.81 53.00
N MET A 232 -16.80 20.11 52.79
CA MET A 232 -17.05 20.66 51.45
C MET A 232 -15.81 20.57 50.55
N MET A 233 -14.61 20.82 51.09
CA MET A 233 -13.35 20.61 50.37
C MET A 233 -13.06 19.14 50.05
N ALA A 234 -13.43 18.21 50.94
CA ALA A 234 -13.23 16.77 50.71
C ALA A 234 -14.07 16.24 49.54
N ILE A 235 -15.29 16.77 49.35
CA ILE A 235 -16.17 16.43 48.21
C ILE A 235 -15.58 16.96 46.90
N ASP A 236 -15.05 18.19 46.89
CA ASP A 236 -14.38 18.76 45.70
C ASP A 236 -13.16 17.92 45.26
N ASP A 237 -12.37 17.41 46.20
CA ASP A 237 -11.24 16.51 45.92
C ASP A 237 -11.68 15.16 45.34
N GLU A 238 -12.82 14.64 45.77
CA GLU A 238 -13.41 13.39 45.26
C GLU A 238 -14.02 13.58 43.86
N LEU A 239 -14.74 14.69 43.65
CA LEU A 239 -15.25 15.09 42.34
C LEU A 239 -14.11 15.29 41.33
N ALA A 240 -13.03 15.96 41.73
CA ALA A 240 -11.85 16.15 40.88
C ALA A 240 -11.19 14.82 40.48
N LYS A 241 -11.15 13.83 41.38
CA LYS A 241 -10.67 12.47 41.05
C LYS A 241 -11.59 11.76 40.06
N ILE A 242 -12.92 11.83 40.25
CA ILE A 242 -13.91 11.22 39.35
C ILE A 242 -13.81 11.83 37.94
N PHE A 243 -13.68 13.16 37.82
CA PHE A 243 -13.51 13.82 36.52
C PHE A 243 -12.16 13.50 35.87
N LYS A 244 -11.10 13.32 36.67
CA LYS A 244 -9.79 12.89 36.16
C LYS A 244 -9.81 11.45 35.65
N GLU A 245 -10.49 10.54 36.36
CA GLU A 245 -10.70 9.16 35.93
C GLU A 245 -11.54 9.09 34.66
N ARG A 246 -12.65 9.83 34.58
CA ARG A 246 -13.49 9.97 33.37
C ARG A 246 -12.68 10.43 32.17
N ARG A 247 -11.91 11.52 32.35
CA ARG A 247 -11.06 12.07 31.29
C ARG A 247 -10.01 11.06 30.85
N SER A 248 -9.41 10.34 31.78
CA SER A 248 -8.39 9.33 31.47
C SER A 248 -8.99 8.15 30.70
N ALA A 249 -10.15 7.62 31.13
CA ALA A 249 -10.83 6.51 30.47
C ALA A 249 -11.34 6.86 29.06
N LEU A 250 -11.92 8.06 28.87
CA LEU A 250 -12.34 8.54 27.55
C LEU A 250 -11.15 8.79 26.62
N THR A 251 -10.03 9.30 27.16
CA THR A 251 -8.80 9.50 26.38
C THR A 251 -8.18 8.15 26.00
N GLU A 252 -8.19 7.17 26.89
CA GLU A 252 -7.69 5.83 26.61
C GLU A 252 -8.53 5.09 25.56
N ASN A 253 -9.86 5.17 25.65
CA ASN A 253 -10.78 4.57 24.68
C ASN A 253 -10.67 5.22 23.29
N SER A 254 -10.62 6.54 23.21
CA SER A 254 -10.41 7.26 21.94
C SER A 254 -9.03 6.98 21.34
N THR A 255 -7.99 6.88 22.17
CA THR A 255 -6.64 6.49 21.72
C THR A 255 -6.61 5.05 21.20
N LYS A 256 -7.27 4.10 21.88
CA LYS A 256 -7.42 2.72 21.41
C LYS A 256 -8.16 2.65 20.08
N GLN A 257 -9.24 3.41 19.92
CA GLN A 257 -10.01 3.48 18.67
C GLN A 257 -9.16 4.02 17.51
N LYS A 258 -8.48 5.16 17.74
CA LYS A 258 -7.56 5.75 16.75
C LYS A 258 -6.42 4.78 16.38
N ASN A 259 -5.88 4.06 17.36
CA ASN A 259 -4.87 3.03 17.11
C ASN A 259 -5.43 1.85 16.30
N THR A 260 -6.65 1.38 16.57
CA THR A 260 -7.26 0.30 15.80
C THR A 260 -7.54 0.70 14.36
N GLU A 261 -8.02 1.92 14.12
CA GLU A 261 -8.27 2.44 12.78
C GLU A 261 -6.98 2.59 11.98
N GLN A 262 -5.92 3.14 12.61
CA GLN A 262 -4.59 3.23 12.00
C GLN A 262 -4.00 1.85 11.65
N LEU A 263 -4.22 0.83 12.50
CA LEU A 263 -3.77 -0.53 12.24
C LEU A 263 -4.52 -1.16 11.07
N LEU A 264 -5.84 -0.98 11.00
CA LEU A 264 -6.67 -1.45 9.88
C LEU A 264 -6.27 -0.77 8.57
N ALA A 265 -6.06 0.55 8.60
CA ALA A 265 -5.61 1.33 7.45
C ALA A 265 -4.24 0.84 6.94
N LYS A 266 -3.30 0.63 7.87
CA LYS A 266 -1.99 0.07 7.56
C LYS A 266 -2.11 -1.33 6.95
N GLU A 267 -2.92 -2.22 7.52
CA GLU A 267 -3.13 -3.57 7.01
C GLU A 267 -3.71 -3.54 5.59
N GLN A 268 -4.71 -2.68 5.34
CA GLN A 268 -5.30 -2.51 4.02
C GLN A 268 -4.27 -2.02 3.00
N MET A 269 -3.44 -1.04 3.36
CA MET A 269 -2.37 -0.56 2.50
C MET A 269 -1.32 -1.63 2.23
N LEU A 270 -0.89 -2.38 3.25
CA LEU A 270 0.05 -3.48 3.09
C LEU A 270 -0.51 -4.58 2.17
N LEU A 271 -1.79 -4.91 2.30
CA LEU A 271 -2.48 -5.84 1.41
C LEU A 271 -2.52 -5.31 -0.02
N PHE A 272 -2.83 -4.02 -0.20
CA PHE A 272 -2.90 -3.41 -1.52
C PHE A 272 -1.54 -3.43 -2.22
N LYS A 273 -0.48 -2.96 -1.55
CA LYS A 273 0.90 -3.03 -2.04
C LYS A 273 1.36 -4.45 -2.35
N ASN A 274 1.02 -5.41 -1.49
CA ASN A 274 1.34 -6.81 -1.73
C ASN A 274 0.72 -7.33 -3.03
N ARG A 275 -0.52 -6.92 -3.33
CA ARG A 275 -1.21 -7.34 -4.54
C ARG A 275 -0.72 -6.58 -5.78
N VAL A 276 -0.35 -5.30 -5.65
CA VAL A 276 0.34 -4.58 -6.74
C VAL A 276 1.67 -5.27 -7.10
N LEU A 277 2.43 -5.75 -6.10
CA LEU A 277 3.61 -6.58 -6.38
C LEU A 277 3.27 -7.90 -7.07
N ASP A 278 2.09 -8.49 -6.82
CA ASP A 278 1.62 -9.69 -7.55
C ASP A 278 1.33 -9.36 -9.03
N LEU A 279 0.74 -8.18 -9.31
CA LEU A 279 0.50 -7.70 -10.68
C LEU A 279 1.82 -7.46 -11.42
N LEU A 280 2.81 -6.83 -10.78
CA LEU A 280 4.14 -6.65 -11.36
C LEU A 280 4.87 -7.99 -11.59
N ASP A 281 4.78 -8.94 -10.65
CA ASP A 281 5.33 -10.30 -10.84
C ASP A 281 4.61 -11.03 -11.98
N SER A 282 3.30 -10.88 -12.13
CA SER A 282 2.54 -11.44 -13.26
C SER A 282 3.01 -10.85 -14.59
N PHE A 283 3.17 -9.52 -14.67
CA PHE A 283 3.72 -8.88 -15.88
C PHE A 283 5.11 -9.43 -16.23
N SER A 284 6.03 -9.49 -15.27
CA SER A 284 7.38 -10.03 -15.53
C SER A 284 7.39 -11.53 -15.86
N LYS A 285 6.32 -12.28 -15.57
CA LYS A 285 6.15 -13.69 -15.97
C LYS A 285 5.57 -13.84 -17.37
N VAL A 286 4.74 -12.92 -17.84
CA VAL A 286 4.24 -12.98 -19.22
C VAL A 286 5.31 -12.39 -20.14
N GLN A 287 5.79 -11.19 -19.78
CA GLN A 287 6.70 -10.37 -20.57
C GLN A 287 8.11 -10.35 -19.98
N HIS A 288 8.78 -11.50 -20.01
CA HIS A 288 10.06 -11.73 -19.33
C HIS A 288 11.23 -10.82 -19.76
N ASN A 289 11.27 -10.44 -21.04
CA ASN A 289 12.37 -9.62 -21.59
C ASN A 289 11.97 -8.15 -21.80
N SER A 290 10.70 -7.80 -21.52
CA SER A 290 10.20 -6.46 -21.74
C SER A 290 11.01 -5.42 -20.98
N ILE A 291 11.32 -4.33 -21.67
CA ILE A 291 12.10 -3.22 -21.13
C ILE A 291 11.39 -2.52 -19.97
N TYR A 292 10.06 -2.63 -19.89
CA TYR A 292 9.28 -2.12 -18.76
C TYR A 292 9.72 -2.75 -17.44
N ASN A 293 10.23 -3.99 -17.42
CA ASN A 293 10.74 -4.59 -16.18
C ASN A 293 11.90 -3.79 -15.54
N ILE A 294 12.64 -3.01 -16.34
CA ILE A 294 13.73 -2.17 -15.84
C ILE A 294 13.17 -0.92 -15.13
N THR A 295 12.02 -0.40 -15.55
CA THR A 295 11.39 0.76 -14.89
C THR A 295 10.90 0.41 -13.48
N PHE A 296 10.66 -0.88 -13.20
CA PHE A 296 10.19 -1.37 -11.90
C PHE A 296 11.28 -1.25 -10.81
N ILE A 297 12.55 -1.19 -11.20
CA ILE A 297 13.68 -1.20 -10.27
C ILE A 297 13.57 -0.08 -9.24
N ARG A 298 13.31 1.16 -9.70
CA ARG A 298 13.29 2.33 -8.81
C ARG A 298 12.11 2.29 -7.83
N PRO A 299 10.85 2.07 -8.27
CA PRO A 299 9.70 1.91 -7.36
C PRO A 299 9.90 0.77 -6.35
N ILE A 300 10.41 -0.39 -6.77
CA ILE A 300 10.58 -1.53 -5.87
C ILE A 300 11.69 -1.27 -4.84
N VAL A 301 12.83 -0.69 -5.24
CA VAL A 301 13.89 -0.34 -4.28
C VAL A 301 13.41 0.72 -3.28
N SER A 302 12.67 1.73 -3.75
CA SER A 302 12.06 2.73 -2.87
C SER A 302 11.08 2.09 -1.88
N LEU A 303 10.25 1.17 -2.35
CA LEU A 303 9.33 0.42 -1.49
C LEU A 303 10.05 -0.36 -0.40
N ILE A 304 11.14 -1.07 -0.73
CA ILE A 304 11.94 -1.84 0.24
C ILE A 304 12.52 -0.93 1.32
N ASN A 305 12.90 0.30 0.96
CA ASN A 305 13.43 1.28 1.90
C ASN A 305 12.34 1.89 2.81
N MET A 306 11.16 2.14 2.25
CA MET A 306 10.05 2.81 2.94
C MET A 306 9.24 1.86 3.84
N THR A 307 9.10 0.60 3.46
CA THR A 307 8.29 -0.38 4.21
C THR A 307 8.89 -0.70 5.57
N LYS A 308 8.05 -0.73 6.60
CA LYS A 308 8.41 -1.31 7.91
C LYS A 308 8.08 -2.81 8.00
N ASP A 309 7.33 -3.34 7.02
CA ASP A 309 6.95 -4.75 6.98
C ASP A 309 8.03 -5.62 6.32
N LYS A 310 8.55 -6.59 7.08
CA LYS A 310 9.60 -7.50 6.63
C LYS A 310 9.14 -8.37 5.46
N ASN A 311 7.89 -8.83 5.46
CA ASN A 311 7.37 -9.74 4.45
C ASN A 311 7.21 -9.05 3.09
N LEU A 312 6.68 -7.84 3.08
CA LEU A 312 6.54 -7.00 1.89
C LEU A 312 7.90 -6.70 1.27
N GLY A 313 8.89 -6.31 2.10
CA GLY A 313 10.25 -6.06 1.62
C GLY A 313 10.95 -7.31 1.08
N MET A 314 10.79 -8.47 1.71
CA MET A 314 11.31 -9.75 1.19
C MET A 314 10.65 -10.14 -0.13
N LYS A 315 9.34 -9.94 -0.27
CA LYS A 315 8.61 -10.20 -1.51
C LYS A 315 9.09 -9.30 -2.65
N ALA A 316 9.22 -8.01 -2.39
CA ALA A 316 9.78 -7.03 -3.31
C ALA A 316 11.20 -7.40 -3.75
N HIS A 317 12.07 -7.79 -2.80
CA HIS A 317 13.42 -8.26 -3.11
C HIS A 317 13.39 -9.57 -3.95
N LYS A 318 12.49 -10.49 -3.65
CA LYS A 318 12.31 -11.74 -4.41
C LYS A 318 11.87 -11.48 -5.85
N LEU A 319 11.02 -10.48 -6.10
CA LEU A 319 10.63 -10.05 -7.44
C LEU A 319 11.85 -9.53 -8.23
N LEU A 320 12.63 -8.63 -7.63
CA LEU A 320 13.88 -8.12 -8.22
C LEU A 320 14.85 -9.25 -8.56
N LYS A 321 15.14 -10.12 -7.59
CA LYS A 321 16.10 -11.22 -7.75
C LYS A 321 15.59 -12.32 -8.67
N GLY A 322 14.31 -12.66 -8.61
CA GLY A 322 13.73 -13.84 -9.27
C GLY A 322 13.28 -13.61 -10.71
N ARG A 323 12.85 -12.38 -11.02
CA ARG A 323 12.33 -12.00 -12.34
C ARG A 323 13.20 -10.95 -13.01
N ILE A 324 13.30 -9.77 -12.41
CA ILE A 324 13.92 -8.60 -13.04
C ILE A 324 15.41 -8.85 -13.33
N SER A 325 16.10 -9.63 -12.49
CA SER A 325 17.50 -10.01 -12.71
C SER A 325 17.76 -10.86 -13.96
N LYS A 326 16.72 -11.52 -14.48
CA LYS A 326 16.81 -12.41 -15.64
C LYS A 326 16.45 -11.72 -16.95
N VAL A 327 16.02 -10.46 -16.89
CA VAL A 327 15.68 -9.66 -18.07
C VAL A 327 16.90 -9.55 -18.97
N LYS A 328 16.73 -9.93 -20.24
CA LYS A 328 17.75 -9.76 -21.27
C LYS A 328 17.37 -8.58 -22.13
N CYS A 329 18.00 -7.42 -21.90
CA CYS A 329 17.85 -6.29 -22.79
C CYS A 329 18.46 -6.65 -24.15
N SER A 330 17.61 -6.83 -25.17
CA SER A 330 18.01 -7.05 -26.55
C SER A 330 17.88 -5.75 -27.34
N GLU A 331 18.78 -5.52 -28.29
CA GLU A 331 18.73 -4.32 -29.14
C GLU A 331 17.42 -4.23 -29.94
N GLU A 332 16.86 -5.38 -30.33
CA GLU A 332 15.58 -5.47 -31.03
C GLU A 332 14.41 -4.97 -30.17
N GLU A 333 14.37 -5.36 -28.90
CA GLU A 333 13.31 -4.97 -27.97
C GLU A 333 13.41 -3.50 -27.56
N VAL A 334 14.64 -2.98 -27.47
CA VAL A 334 14.89 -1.55 -27.27
C VAL A 334 14.40 -0.75 -28.48
N LYS A 335 14.71 -1.20 -29.70
CA LYS A 335 14.28 -0.55 -30.95
C LYS A 335 12.78 -0.61 -31.20
N ARG A 336 12.08 -1.61 -30.65
CA ARG A 336 10.62 -1.68 -30.69
C ARG A 336 9.97 -0.54 -29.91
N VAL A 337 10.54 -0.21 -28.76
CA VAL A 337 10.00 0.83 -27.85
C VAL A 337 10.54 2.22 -28.20
N TYR A 338 11.83 2.32 -28.50
CA TYR A 338 12.52 3.56 -28.81
C TYR A 338 12.97 3.54 -30.27
N GLN A 339 12.20 4.24 -31.11
CA GLN A 339 12.38 4.18 -32.57
C GLN A 339 13.37 5.23 -33.05
N THR A 340 13.56 6.32 -32.28
CA THR A 340 14.47 7.41 -32.62
C THR A 340 15.81 7.32 -31.90
N GLU A 341 16.87 7.83 -32.53
CA GLU A 341 18.20 7.88 -31.93
C GLU A 341 18.25 8.78 -30.68
N GLU A 342 17.43 9.83 -30.65
CA GLU A 342 17.27 10.71 -29.48
C GLU A 342 16.65 9.98 -28.28
N GLU A 343 15.61 9.17 -28.50
CA GLU A 343 14.98 8.36 -27.46
C GLU A 343 15.93 7.29 -26.92
N LEU A 344 16.70 6.66 -27.81
CA LEU A 344 17.72 5.70 -27.41
C LEU A 344 18.80 6.36 -26.53
N ALA A 345 19.25 7.56 -26.89
CA ALA A 345 20.19 8.34 -26.09
C ALA A 345 19.60 8.72 -24.73
N LYS A 346 18.32 9.13 -24.68
CA LYS A 346 17.61 9.39 -23.42
C LYS A 346 17.54 8.15 -22.54
N PHE A 347 17.19 6.99 -23.10
CA PHE A 347 17.13 5.73 -22.36
C PHE A 347 18.49 5.32 -21.78
N LYS A 348 19.58 5.46 -22.54
CA LYS A 348 20.95 5.24 -22.05
C LYS A 348 21.28 6.14 -20.86
N ASN A 349 20.93 7.43 -20.96
CA ASN A 349 21.12 8.38 -19.86
C ASN A 349 20.29 8.00 -18.63
N THR A 350 19.03 7.59 -18.81
CA THR A 350 18.17 7.11 -17.72
C THR A 350 18.75 5.89 -17.01
N LEU A 351 19.32 4.92 -17.75
CA LEU A 351 20.02 3.77 -17.14
C LEU A 351 21.26 4.22 -16.35
N MET A 352 22.02 5.18 -16.88
CA MET A 352 23.19 5.71 -16.20
C MET A 352 22.82 6.45 -14.90
N GLU A 353 21.77 7.27 -14.95
CA GLU A 353 21.20 7.93 -13.78
C GLU A 353 20.65 6.93 -12.77
N LEU A 354 20.02 5.85 -13.23
CA LEU A 354 19.54 4.78 -12.36
C LEU A 354 20.70 4.11 -11.61
N ILE A 355 21.83 3.83 -12.26
CA ILE A 355 23.03 3.27 -11.60
C ILE A 355 23.55 4.22 -10.52
N LYS A 356 23.66 5.52 -10.83
CA LYS A 356 24.10 6.54 -9.85
C LYS A 356 23.12 6.63 -8.67
N TRP A 357 21.82 6.65 -8.95
CA TRP A 357 20.78 6.72 -7.93
C TRP A 357 20.82 5.50 -7.01
N LEU A 358 20.94 4.29 -7.55
CA LEU A 358 21.01 3.05 -6.77
C LEU A 358 22.24 3.00 -5.86
N GLN A 359 23.38 3.51 -6.30
CA GLN A 359 24.58 3.59 -5.46
C GLN A 359 24.44 4.60 -4.32
N LEU A 360 23.74 5.71 -4.56
CA LEU A 360 23.40 6.67 -3.52
C LEU A 360 22.38 6.10 -2.52
N GLN A 361 21.37 5.39 -3.01
CA GLN A 361 20.41 4.68 -2.15
C GLN A 361 21.08 3.61 -1.30
N ALA A 362 22.06 2.87 -1.85
CA ALA A 362 22.80 1.87 -1.09
C ALA A 362 23.53 2.44 0.15
N GLY A 363 23.86 3.74 0.14
CA GLY A 363 24.46 4.44 1.29
C GLY A 363 23.47 5.08 2.25
N SER A 364 22.20 5.11 1.89
CA SER A 364 21.12 5.67 2.71
C SER A 364 20.74 4.71 3.84
N TYR A 365 20.20 5.25 4.94
CA TYR A 365 19.64 4.42 6.00
C TYR A 365 18.42 3.66 5.49
N SER A 366 18.37 2.36 5.76
CA SER A 366 17.21 1.50 5.54
C SER A 366 17.03 0.63 6.77
N SER A 367 15.79 0.50 7.24
CA SER A 367 15.39 -0.45 8.28
C SER A 367 15.41 -1.89 7.76
N ASN A 368 15.32 -2.08 6.44
CA ASN A 368 15.25 -3.39 5.82
C ASN A 368 16.63 -3.88 5.37
N GLN A 369 17.04 -5.05 5.88
CA GLN A 369 18.32 -5.69 5.55
C GLN A 369 18.43 -6.03 4.05
N ALA A 370 17.31 -6.28 3.37
CA ALA A 370 17.30 -6.62 1.95
C ALA A 370 17.62 -5.43 1.03
N HIS A 371 17.55 -4.19 1.53
CA HIS A 371 17.71 -2.98 0.72
C HIS A 371 19.09 -2.86 0.06
N GLY A 372 20.17 -3.07 0.83
CA GLY A 372 21.54 -2.99 0.30
C GLY A 372 21.79 -4.01 -0.81
N ALA A 373 21.35 -5.25 -0.59
CA ALA A 373 21.42 -6.31 -1.60
C ALA A 373 20.55 -6.02 -2.83
N ALA A 374 19.35 -5.46 -2.64
CA ALA A 374 18.48 -5.05 -3.73
C ALA A 374 19.13 -3.95 -4.59
N CYS A 375 19.77 -2.95 -3.96
CA CYS A 375 20.48 -1.90 -4.67
C CYS A 375 21.64 -2.47 -5.49
N GLY A 376 22.45 -3.36 -4.92
CA GLY A 376 23.59 -3.95 -5.63
C GLY A 376 23.21 -4.83 -6.80
N GLN A 377 22.21 -5.70 -6.62
CA GLN A 377 21.67 -6.50 -7.72
C GLN A 377 21.08 -5.61 -8.82
N SER A 378 20.32 -4.59 -8.45
CA SER A 378 19.72 -3.64 -9.39
C SER A 378 20.76 -2.86 -10.18
N CYS A 379 21.89 -2.46 -9.55
CA CYS A 379 22.98 -1.79 -10.26
C CYS A 379 23.56 -2.69 -11.35
N ILE A 380 23.75 -3.98 -11.06
CA ILE A 380 24.27 -4.95 -12.02
C ILE A 380 23.26 -5.17 -13.16
N ILE A 381 21.96 -5.21 -12.87
CA ILE A 381 20.91 -5.35 -13.90
C ILE A 381 20.94 -4.15 -14.85
N ALA A 382 20.91 -2.94 -14.31
CA ALA A 382 20.99 -1.71 -15.10
C ALA A 382 22.29 -1.65 -15.92
N SER A 383 23.43 -2.03 -15.32
CA SER A 383 24.74 -2.07 -15.99
C SER A 383 24.78 -3.09 -17.14
N LYS A 384 24.18 -4.29 -16.95
CA LYS A 384 24.05 -5.30 -17.99
C LYS A 384 23.19 -4.80 -19.15
N CYS A 385 22.07 -4.15 -18.84
CA CYS A 385 21.17 -3.59 -19.84
C CYS A 385 21.87 -2.50 -20.66
N LEU A 386 22.57 -1.59 -20.00
CA LEU A 386 23.29 -0.50 -20.65
C LEU A 386 24.40 -1.03 -21.58
N ILE A 387 25.18 -2.02 -21.14
CA ILE A 387 26.24 -2.64 -21.96
C ILE A 387 25.69 -3.43 -23.14
N ALA A 388 24.51 -4.05 -23.00
CA ALA A 388 23.90 -4.79 -24.11
C ALA A 388 23.52 -3.85 -25.27
N ILE A 389 23.23 -2.59 -24.98
CA ILE A 389 22.86 -1.56 -25.96
C ILE A 389 24.10 -0.76 -26.39
N ASP A 390 25.00 -0.50 -25.45
CA ASP A 390 26.19 0.33 -25.64
C ASP A 390 27.41 -0.27 -24.93
N PRO A 391 28.19 -1.11 -25.63
CA PRO A 391 29.38 -1.72 -25.05
C PRO A 391 30.45 -0.70 -24.61
N GLU A 392 30.45 0.51 -25.18
CA GLU A 392 31.43 1.57 -24.90
C GLU A 392 31.17 2.27 -23.56
N SER A 393 29.98 2.09 -22.97
CA SER A 393 29.62 2.65 -21.65
C SER A 393 30.35 2.02 -20.45
N LEU A 394 31.06 0.91 -20.64
CA LEU A 394 31.73 0.18 -19.54
C LEU A 394 32.70 1.05 -18.71
N PRO A 395 33.57 1.90 -19.29
CA PRO A 395 34.48 2.76 -18.54
C PRO A 395 33.73 3.74 -17.65
N GLU A 396 32.61 4.30 -18.11
CA GLU A 396 31.78 5.22 -17.33
C GLU A 396 31.14 4.52 -16.13
N ILE A 397 30.64 3.30 -16.32
CA ILE A 397 30.11 2.47 -15.21
C ILE A 397 31.21 2.21 -14.17
N ILE A 398 32.41 1.83 -14.62
CA ILE A 398 33.56 1.61 -13.72
C ILE A 398 33.88 2.88 -12.94
N GLN A 399 33.89 4.04 -13.61
CA GLN A 399 34.16 5.32 -12.97
C GLN A 399 33.13 5.64 -11.87
N ILE A 400 31.85 5.35 -12.10
CA ILE A 400 30.79 5.53 -11.08
C ILE A 400 31.09 4.65 -9.86
N TYR A 401 31.36 3.35 -10.06
CA TYR A 401 31.73 2.45 -8.96
C TYR A 401 33.00 2.88 -8.21
N CYS A 402 34.02 3.38 -8.92
CA CYS A 402 35.23 3.93 -8.31
C CYS A 402 34.93 5.16 -7.45
N SER A 403 34.11 6.10 -7.95
CA SER A 403 33.73 7.30 -7.20
C SER A 403 32.97 6.97 -5.92
N THR A 404 32.08 5.97 -5.98
CA THR A 404 31.33 5.46 -4.83
C THR A 404 32.24 4.72 -3.86
N LEU A 405 33.22 3.95 -4.34
CA LEU A 405 34.22 3.30 -3.49
C LEU A 405 35.08 4.32 -2.75
N THR A 406 35.51 5.40 -3.43
CA THR A 406 36.23 6.51 -2.79
C THR A 406 35.38 7.17 -1.71
N THR A 407 34.09 7.41 -1.99
CA THR A 407 33.15 7.99 -1.03
C THR A 407 32.94 7.08 0.18
N TRP A 408 32.74 5.79 -0.05
CA TRP A 408 32.60 4.78 1.01
C TRP A 408 33.85 4.67 1.88
N ALA A 409 35.04 4.68 1.29
CA ALA A 409 36.30 4.61 2.04
C ALA A 409 36.62 5.89 2.81
N SER A 410 36.19 7.06 2.30
CA SER A 410 36.49 8.36 2.90
C SER A 410 35.47 8.80 3.95
N GLN A 411 34.23 8.31 3.88
CA GLN A 411 33.13 8.72 4.76
C GLN A 411 32.64 7.54 5.63
N PRO A 412 33.03 7.48 6.92
CA PRO A 412 32.66 6.38 7.80
C PRO A 412 31.15 6.33 8.13
N LYS A 413 30.40 7.40 7.84
CA LYS A 413 28.94 7.45 7.98
C LYS A 413 28.19 6.80 6.82
N ASN A 414 28.88 6.47 5.72
CA ASN A 414 28.27 5.84 4.57
C ASN A 414 27.97 4.36 4.87
N ARG A 415 26.70 3.97 4.76
CA ARG A 415 26.22 2.61 5.12
C ARG A 415 26.29 1.61 3.97
N ILE A 416 26.95 1.94 2.86
CA ILE A 416 27.13 0.98 1.75
C ILE A 416 27.80 -0.30 2.25
N GLN A 417 27.20 -1.43 1.88
CA GLN A 417 27.76 -2.75 2.17
C GLN A 417 28.87 -3.09 1.17
N ALA A 418 29.97 -3.66 1.65
CA ALA A 418 31.09 -4.08 0.80
C ALA A 418 30.67 -5.09 -0.29
N GLY A 419 29.58 -5.84 -0.06
CA GLY A 419 28.98 -6.76 -1.04
C GLY A 419 28.67 -6.10 -2.38
N LEU A 420 28.28 -4.82 -2.40
CA LEU A 420 28.03 -4.05 -3.63
C LEU A 420 29.24 -4.08 -4.58
N PHE A 421 30.44 -3.92 -4.04
CA PHE A 421 31.68 -3.89 -4.81
C PHE A 421 32.16 -5.28 -5.19
N PHE A 422 32.04 -6.26 -4.29
CA PHE A 422 32.38 -7.65 -4.58
C PHE A 422 31.53 -8.22 -5.71
N ASP A 423 30.22 -7.96 -5.69
CA ASP A 423 29.31 -8.43 -6.74
C ASP A 423 29.64 -7.80 -8.10
N PHE A 424 30.02 -6.52 -8.11
CA PHE A 424 30.46 -5.82 -9.32
C PHE A 424 31.76 -6.41 -9.89
N ILE A 425 32.77 -6.66 -9.03
CA ILE A 425 34.04 -7.28 -9.44
C ILE A 425 33.80 -8.71 -9.97
N ASN A 426 32.96 -9.49 -9.30
CA ASN A 426 32.59 -10.84 -9.73
C ASN A 426 31.90 -10.83 -11.11
N TRP A 427 31.01 -9.86 -11.34
CA TRP A 427 30.38 -9.68 -12.64
C TRP A 427 31.39 -9.26 -13.72
N LEU A 428 32.30 -8.31 -13.43
CA LEU A 428 33.38 -7.94 -14.36
C LEU A 428 34.28 -9.13 -14.70
N SER A 429 34.61 -9.97 -13.72
CA SER A 429 35.38 -11.20 -13.91
C SER A 429 34.70 -12.14 -14.89
N THR A 430 33.38 -12.34 -14.73
CA THR A 430 32.57 -13.16 -15.65
C THR A 430 32.57 -12.60 -17.07
N LYS A 431 32.52 -11.26 -17.21
CA LYS A 431 32.60 -10.61 -18.54
C LYS A 431 33.96 -10.84 -19.19
N ARG A 432 35.05 -10.73 -18.42
CA ARG A 432 36.42 -10.97 -18.90
C ARG A 432 36.62 -12.42 -19.36
N THR A 433 36.08 -13.41 -18.64
CA THR A 433 36.19 -14.82 -19.02
C THR A 433 35.40 -15.16 -20.28
N ASN A 434 34.27 -14.49 -20.53
CA ASN A 434 33.43 -14.73 -21.71
C ASN A 434 33.98 -14.07 -23.00
N GLN A 435 35.02 -13.24 -22.91
CA GLN A 435 35.69 -12.62 -24.06
C GLN A 435 36.89 -13.42 -24.57
N ASN A 436 37.34 -14.43 -23.79
CA ASN A 436 38.32 -15.43 -24.20
C ASN A 436 37.60 -16.67 -24.73
#